data_AF-A0A1I7U2J1-F1
#
_entry.id   AF-A0A1I7U2J1-F1
#
_cell.length_a   1.000
_cell.length_b   1.000
_cell.length_c   1.000
_cell.angle_alpha   90.00
_cell.angle_beta   90.00
_cell.angle_gamma   90.00
#
_symmetry.space_group_name_H-M   'P 1'
#
loop_
_entity.id
_entity.type
_entity.pdbx_description
1 polymer ?
#
loop_
_entity_poly.entity_id
_entity_poly.type
_entity_poly.pdbx_seq_one_letter_code
_entity_poly.pdbx_strand_id
1 'polypeptide(L)'
;MFALPVIIDKDKLVYFLKDIWIFFIDPIYFILKHACNYTSVFPFLSNIVYWHVFPFLWTRTPFIMYEDSNTIKTALFLIYWLVFIFFLPIRVSCPKEQNIYTLKAGAIGLLVSSYLTLSLIILQEKGVDIEIYIQGAFVLASFSMSGFSSFWCDYYIQVPYDQMPYKRVNGYVVVIGIIHVLLTVIVLQFTTRYLECGSLLVASFFFSVDLYCIFTVDSYMIREHVYHKWDNNPEEGIIEHVVLKEKPDTVEH
;
A
#
# COMPACT_ATOMS: atom_id res chain seq x y z
N MET A 1 -20.46 34.38 7.78
CA MET A 1 -19.74 35.66 7.56
C MET A 1 -18.81 35.81 8.75
N PHE A 2 -17.51 35.59 8.71
CA PHE A 2 -16.52 35.97 7.71
C PHE A 2 -15.54 34.81 7.44
N ALA A 3 -15.03 34.80 6.21
CA ALA A 3 -14.00 33.91 5.73
C ALA A 3 -12.81 33.90 6.69
N LEU A 4 -12.39 32.72 7.14
CA LEU A 4 -10.98 32.55 7.46
C LEU A 4 -10.24 32.89 6.17
N PRO A 5 -9.26 33.80 6.17
CA PRO A 5 -8.33 33.85 5.07
C PRO A 5 -7.69 32.46 5.06
N VAL A 6 -7.99 31.67 4.03
CA VAL A 6 -7.11 30.57 3.66
C VAL A 6 -5.83 31.29 3.30
N ILE A 7 -4.92 31.42 4.26
CA ILE A 7 -3.54 31.80 3.98
C ILE A 7 -3.02 30.60 3.20
N ILE A 8 -3.24 30.64 1.89
CA ILE A 8 -2.68 29.68 0.98
C ILE A 8 -1.19 29.97 1.05
N ASP A 9 -0.48 29.11 1.76
CA ASP A 9 0.97 29.07 1.77
C ASP A 9 1.43 29.06 0.30
N LYS A 10 2.14 30.12 -0.08
CA LYS A 10 2.54 30.38 -1.45
C LYS A 10 3.37 29.22 -2.00
N ASP A 11 4.18 28.60 -1.16
CA ASP A 11 5.04 27.49 -1.55
C ASP A 11 4.21 26.23 -1.80
N LYS A 12 3.18 25.98 -0.97
CA LYS A 12 2.21 24.90 -1.20
C LYS A 12 1.42 25.08 -2.49
N LEU A 13 0.99 26.30 -2.79
CA LEU A 13 0.27 26.60 -4.03
C LEU A 13 1.15 26.41 -5.25
N VAL A 14 2.38 26.93 -5.21
CA VAL A 14 3.35 26.78 -6.30
C VAL A 14 3.65 25.30 -6.53
N TYR A 15 3.81 24.51 -5.47
CA TYR A 15 4.00 23.06 -5.59
C TYR A 15 2.79 22.37 -6.22
N PHE A 16 1.58 22.64 -5.71
CA PHE A 16 0.34 22.08 -6.25
C PHE A 16 0.17 22.40 -7.75
N LEU A 17 0.37 23.67 -8.13
CA LEU A 17 0.23 24.11 -9.53
C LEU A 17 1.31 23.50 -10.44
N LYS A 18 2.54 23.32 -9.94
CA LYS A 18 3.60 22.64 -10.69
C LYS A 18 3.26 21.18 -11.00
N ASP A 19 2.51 20.53 -10.11
CA ASP A 19 2.14 19.12 -10.23
C ASP A 19 0.75 18.90 -10.85
N ILE A 20 -0.01 19.96 -11.16
CA ILE A 20 -1.41 19.82 -11.61
C ILE A 20 -1.56 18.98 -12.89
N TRP A 21 -0.55 18.96 -13.75
CA TRP A 21 -0.54 18.13 -14.94
C TRP A 21 -0.51 16.63 -14.60
N ILE A 22 0.05 16.24 -13.45
CA ILE A 22 0.08 14.85 -12.96
C ILE A 22 -1.34 14.35 -12.72
N PHE A 23 -2.28 15.21 -12.28
CA PHE A 23 -3.68 14.82 -12.07
C PHE A 23 -4.33 14.21 -13.33
N PHE A 24 -3.95 14.68 -14.51
CA PHE A 24 -4.53 14.18 -15.77
C PHE A 24 -3.90 12.86 -16.25
N ILE A 25 -2.73 12.49 -15.71
CA ILE A 25 -2.02 11.26 -16.07
C ILE A 25 -2.23 10.19 -15.00
N ASP A 26 -2.09 10.58 -13.74
CA ASP A 26 -2.22 9.74 -12.56
C ASP A 26 -2.93 10.52 -11.44
N PRO A 27 -4.28 10.56 -11.47
CA PRO A 27 -5.07 11.28 -10.48
C PRO A 27 -4.91 10.69 -9.08
N ILE A 28 -4.68 9.38 -8.96
CA ILE A 28 -4.53 8.70 -7.66
C ILE A 28 -3.21 9.14 -7.03
N TYR A 29 -2.10 9.07 -7.76
CA TYR A 29 -0.81 9.56 -7.26
C TYR A 29 -0.88 11.04 -6.88
N PHE A 30 -1.52 11.88 -7.70
CA PHE A 30 -1.71 13.30 -7.39
C PHE A 30 -2.47 13.49 -6.08
N ILE A 31 -3.61 12.80 -5.90
CA ILE A 31 -4.41 12.88 -4.66
C ILE A 31 -3.58 12.43 -3.47
N LEU A 32 -2.91 11.28 -3.54
CA LEU A 32 -2.08 10.76 -2.45
C LEU A 32 -0.95 11.72 -2.08
N LYS A 33 -0.33 12.36 -3.07
CA LYS A 33 0.79 13.31 -2.87
C LYS A 33 0.38 14.61 -2.20
N HIS A 34 -0.85 15.08 -2.42
CA HIS A 34 -1.31 16.40 -1.95
C HIS A 34 -2.32 16.34 -0.80
N ALA A 35 -3.04 15.22 -0.63
CA ALA A 35 -4.04 15.07 0.42
C ALA A 35 -3.53 14.30 1.65
N CYS A 36 -2.47 13.50 1.49
CA CYS A 36 -1.90 12.69 2.57
C CYS A 36 -0.50 13.18 2.95
N ASN A 37 -0.07 12.86 4.17
CA ASN A 37 1.33 13.01 4.57
C ASN A 37 2.23 12.20 3.62
N TYR A 38 3.23 12.85 3.02
CA TYR A 38 4.16 12.18 2.12
C TYR A 38 4.76 10.92 2.74
N THR A 39 5.24 11.01 3.98
CA THR A 39 5.86 9.84 4.64
C THR A 39 4.87 8.81 5.17
N SER A 40 3.55 9.01 5.08
CA SER A 40 2.58 7.94 5.34
C SER A 40 2.29 7.10 4.09
N VAL A 41 2.55 7.65 2.90
CA VAL A 41 2.29 6.99 1.61
C VAL A 41 3.58 6.43 1.00
N PHE A 42 4.63 7.24 0.89
CA PHE A 42 5.79 6.96 0.05
C PHE A 42 6.97 6.16 0.66
N PRO A 43 7.02 5.74 1.95
CA PRO A 43 8.13 4.91 2.44
C PRO A 43 8.23 3.53 1.80
N PHE A 44 7.09 2.96 1.41
CA PHE A 44 6.98 1.64 0.79
C PHE A 44 6.17 1.74 -0.50
N LEU A 45 6.65 1.10 -1.57
CA LEU A 45 5.98 1.17 -2.87
C LEU A 45 4.63 0.45 -2.84
N SER A 46 4.52 -0.56 -1.99
CA SER A 46 3.28 -1.30 -1.69
C SER A 46 2.12 -0.38 -1.31
N ASN A 47 2.35 0.71 -0.56
CA ASN A 47 1.28 1.64 -0.22
C ASN A 47 0.68 2.29 -1.47
N ILE A 48 1.54 2.78 -2.35
CA ILE A 48 1.13 3.42 -3.60
C ILE A 48 0.36 2.41 -4.45
N VAL A 49 0.94 1.22 -4.64
CA VAL A 49 0.37 0.16 -5.48
C VAL A 49 -0.99 -0.30 -4.94
N TYR A 50 -1.14 -0.44 -3.62
CA TYR A 50 -2.42 -0.75 -3.00
C TYR A 50 -3.51 0.25 -3.41
N TRP A 51 -3.22 1.55 -3.27
CA TRP A 51 -4.18 2.61 -3.58
C TRP A 51 -4.52 2.72 -5.07
N HIS A 52 -3.69 2.20 -5.97
CA HIS A 52 -4.01 2.14 -7.40
C HIS A 52 -4.81 0.88 -7.77
N VAL A 53 -4.51 -0.25 -7.14
CA VAL A 53 -5.07 -1.56 -7.52
C VAL A 53 -6.36 -1.86 -6.77
N PHE A 54 -6.39 -1.73 -5.44
CA PHE A 54 -7.53 -2.20 -4.64
C PHE A 54 -8.80 -1.37 -4.80
N PRO A 55 -8.76 -0.02 -4.82
CA PRO A 55 -9.94 0.77 -5.13
C PRO A 55 -10.52 0.49 -6.52
N PHE A 56 -9.65 0.25 -7.50
CA PHE A 56 -10.06 -0.18 -8.84
C PHE A 56 -10.76 -1.55 -8.79
N LEU A 57 -10.20 -2.54 -8.10
CA LEU A 57 -10.83 -3.85 -7.97
C LEU A 57 -12.15 -3.77 -7.20
N TRP A 58 -12.23 -2.99 -6.12
CA TRP A 58 -13.45 -2.82 -5.33
C TRP A 58 -14.60 -2.23 -6.14
N THR A 59 -14.29 -1.23 -6.96
CA THR A 59 -15.30 -0.61 -7.81
C THR A 59 -15.69 -1.51 -8.95
N ARG A 60 -14.77 -2.31 -9.50
CA ARG A 60 -15.02 -3.12 -10.70
C ARG A 60 -15.59 -4.51 -10.41
N THR A 61 -15.13 -5.19 -9.38
CA THR A 61 -15.51 -6.57 -9.05
C THR A 61 -17.03 -6.77 -8.91
N PRO A 62 -17.82 -5.86 -8.30
CA PRO A 62 -19.27 -6.00 -8.29
C PRO A 62 -19.87 -6.12 -9.70
N PHE A 63 -19.38 -5.34 -10.67
CA PHE A 63 -19.89 -5.38 -12.06
C PHE A 63 -19.47 -6.64 -12.82
N ILE A 64 -18.50 -7.38 -12.31
CA ILE A 64 -18.07 -8.68 -12.84
C ILE A 64 -18.86 -9.82 -12.20
N MET A 65 -19.29 -9.63 -10.96
CA MET A 65 -19.85 -10.69 -10.10
C MET A 65 -21.37 -10.72 -10.11
N TYR A 66 -22.04 -9.59 -10.36
CA TYR A 66 -23.49 -9.45 -10.26
C TYR A 66 -24.08 -8.88 -11.55
N GLU A 67 -25.19 -9.46 -12.00
CA GLU A 67 -25.83 -9.08 -13.28
C GLU A 67 -26.91 -7.98 -13.13
N ASP A 68 -27.36 -7.65 -11.90
CA ASP A 68 -28.60 -6.87 -11.69
C ASP A 68 -28.50 -5.76 -10.60
N SER A 69 -29.65 -5.40 -10.00
CA SER A 69 -29.78 -4.41 -8.91
C SER A 69 -28.91 -4.66 -7.67
N ASN A 70 -28.37 -5.87 -7.51
CA ASN A 70 -27.42 -6.20 -6.46
C ASN A 70 -26.02 -5.61 -6.72
N THR A 71 -25.66 -5.36 -7.98
CA THR A 71 -24.36 -4.80 -8.37
C THR A 71 -24.10 -3.45 -7.71
N ILE A 72 -25.05 -2.53 -7.83
CA ILE A 72 -24.93 -1.18 -7.25
C ILE A 72 -24.94 -1.25 -5.72
N LYS A 73 -25.79 -2.09 -5.14
CA LYS A 73 -25.85 -2.28 -3.68
C LYS A 73 -24.53 -2.80 -3.13
N THR A 74 -23.94 -3.82 -3.77
CA THR A 74 -22.65 -4.37 -3.34
C THR A 74 -21.51 -3.37 -3.57
N ALA A 75 -21.50 -2.65 -4.69
CA ALA A 75 -20.50 -1.61 -4.94
C ALA A 75 -20.56 -0.52 -3.86
N LEU A 76 -21.76 -0.03 -3.52
CA LEU A 76 -21.93 0.94 -2.44
C LEU A 76 -21.55 0.39 -1.07
N PHE A 77 -21.89 -0.88 -0.78
CA PHE A 77 -21.50 -1.55 0.45
C PHE A 77 -19.97 -1.66 0.58
N LEU A 78 -19.27 -2.08 -0.47
CA LEU A 78 -17.82 -2.11 -0.49
C LEU A 78 -17.24 -0.72 -0.33
N ILE A 79 -17.69 0.28 -1.08
CA ILE A 79 -17.22 1.67 -0.92
C ILE A 79 -17.43 2.18 0.52
N TYR A 80 -18.59 1.90 1.11
CA TYR A 80 -18.87 2.24 2.51
C TYR A 80 -17.86 1.57 3.45
N TRP A 81 -17.54 0.29 3.25
CA TRP A 81 -16.50 -0.38 4.03
C TRP A 81 -15.10 0.22 3.83
N LEU A 82 -14.80 0.79 2.67
CA LEU A 82 -13.48 1.39 2.37
C LEU A 82 -13.31 2.60 3.26
N VAL A 83 -14.33 3.44 3.20
CA VAL A 83 -14.46 4.66 3.98
C VAL A 83 -14.45 4.28 5.47
N PHE A 84 -15.25 3.29 5.87
CA PHE A 84 -15.32 2.88 7.26
C PHE A 84 -13.96 2.38 7.79
N ILE A 85 -13.25 1.51 7.06
CA ILE A 85 -11.94 0.98 7.48
C ILE A 85 -10.87 2.07 7.43
N PHE A 86 -10.96 3.02 6.51
CA PHE A 86 -10.08 4.18 6.51
C PHE A 86 -10.35 5.07 7.72
N PHE A 87 -11.59 5.33 8.11
CA PHE A 87 -11.89 6.22 9.24
C PHE A 87 -11.90 5.52 10.62
N LEU A 88 -11.94 4.18 10.66
CA LEU A 88 -11.98 3.39 11.90
C LEU A 88 -10.79 3.70 12.84
N PRO A 89 -9.54 3.84 12.34
CA PRO A 89 -8.41 4.07 13.21
C PRO A 89 -8.40 5.49 13.81
N ILE A 90 -9.07 6.49 13.22
CA ILE A 90 -9.26 7.82 13.86
C ILE A 90 -9.92 7.69 15.24
N ARG A 91 -10.79 6.69 15.41
CA ARG A 91 -11.61 6.51 16.61
C ARG A 91 -10.93 5.68 17.70
N VAL A 92 -9.94 4.86 17.34
CA VAL A 92 -9.23 3.98 18.27
C VAL A 92 -7.88 4.63 18.49
N SER A 93 -7.61 5.14 19.71
CA SER A 93 -6.37 5.82 20.09
C SER A 93 -5.18 5.28 19.31
N CYS A 94 -4.70 6.07 18.35
CA CYS A 94 -3.69 5.57 17.45
C CYS A 94 -2.37 5.44 18.22
N PRO A 95 -1.61 4.37 18.00
CA PRO A 95 -0.31 4.24 18.62
C PRO A 95 0.57 5.40 18.16
N LYS A 96 1.32 5.97 19.10
CA LYS A 96 2.25 7.07 18.81
C LYS A 96 3.28 6.67 17.74
N GLU A 97 3.77 5.45 17.83
CA GLU A 97 4.79 4.88 16.95
C GLU A 97 4.26 3.69 16.15
N GLN A 98 4.61 3.64 14.87
CA GLN A 98 4.36 2.46 14.05
C GLN A 98 5.18 1.26 14.56
N ASN A 99 4.52 0.14 14.79
CA ASN A 99 5.15 -1.08 15.28
C ASN A 99 5.64 -1.98 14.13
N ILE A 100 6.89 -2.48 14.20
CA ILE A 100 7.50 -3.33 13.17
C ILE A 100 6.77 -4.67 12.97
N TYR A 101 6.20 -5.26 14.03
CA TYR A 101 5.43 -6.50 13.95
C TYR A 101 4.08 -6.26 13.27
N THR A 102 3.41 -5.15 13.57
CA THR A 102 2.17 -4.76 12.89
C THR A 102 2.43 -4.47 11.42
N LEU A 103 3.53 -3.78 11.09
CA LEU A 103 3.98 -3.55 9.72
C LEU A 103 4.20 -4.88 8.98
N LYS A 104 4.92 -5.84 9.60
CA LYS A 104 5.15 -7.18 9.04
C LYS A 104 3.84 -7.95 8.84
N ALA A 105 2.95 -7.96 9.82
CA ALA A 105 1.66 -8.63 9.73
C ALA A 105 0.78 -8.02 8.64
N GLY A 106 0.76 -6.68 8.53
CA GLY A 106 0.08 -5.97 7.46
C GLY A 106 0.63 -6.33 6.08
N ALA A 107 1.95 -6.38 5.91
CA ALA A 107 2.58 -6.79 4.65
C ALA A 107 2.23 -8.25 4.26
N ILE A 108 2.23 -9.17 5.22
CA ILE A 108 1.79 -10.56 4.99
C ILE A 108 0.32 -10.57 4.55
N GLY A 109 -0.54 -9.85 5.26
CA GLY A 109 -1.97 -9.79 4.98
C GLY A 109 -2.29 -9.19 3.60
N LEU A 110 -1.54 -8.18 3.15
CA LEU A 110 -1.63 -7.63 1.80
C LEU A 110 -1.29 -8.67 0.72
N LEU A 111 -0.22 -9.44 0.93
CA LEU A 111 0.17 -10.49 0.00
C LEU A 111 -0.86 -11.64 -0.03
N VAL A 112 -1.28 -12.12 1.14
CA VAL A 112 -2.28 -13.20 1.28
C VAL A 112 -3.62 -12.80 0.68
N SER A 113 -4.11 -11.60 0.98
CA SER A 113 -5.37 -11.09 0.42
C SER A 113 -5.32 -10.92 -1.10
N SER A 114 -4.16 -10.56 -1.66
CA SER A 114 -3.98 -10.48 -3.12
C SER A 114 -4.12 -11.85 -3.78
N TYR A 115 -3.43 -12.87 -3.28
CA TYR A 115 -3.54 -14.22 -3.82
C TYR A 115 -4.90 -14.86 -3.56
N LEU A 116 -5.54 -14.55 -2.43
CA LEU A 116 -6.90 -15.00 -2.14
C LEU A 116 -7.88 -14.39 -3.14
N THR A 117 -7.86 -13.06 -3.33
CA THR A 117 -8.69 -12.38 -4.33
C THR A 117 -8.45 -12.93 -5.73
N LEU A 118 -7.18 -13.14 -6.10
CA LEU A 118 -6.80 -13.72 -7.40
C LEU A 118 -7.44 -15.09 -7.61
N SER A 119 -7.33 -15.98 -6.62
CA SER A 119 -7.88 -17.33 -6.68
C SER A 119 -9.40 -17.32 -6.75
N LEU A 120 -10.04 -16.44 -5.99
CA LEU A 120 -11.50 -16.30 -5.95
C LEU A 120 -12.06 -15.78 -7.28
N ILE A 121 -11.39 -14.84 -7.95
CA ILE A 121 -11.78 -14.38 -9.30
C ILE A 121 -11.72 -15.54 -10.31
N ILE A 122 -10.66 -16.34 -10.27
CA ILE A 122 -10.50 -17.50 -11.15
C ILE A 122 -11.58 -18.57 -10.87
N LEU A 123 -11.90 -18.82 -9.60
CA LEU A 123 -12.95 -19.76 -9.21
C LEU A 123 -14.33 -19.28 -9.62
N GLN A 124 -14.62 -17.99 -9.49
CA GLN A 124 -15.88 -17.40 -9.95
C GLN A 124 -16.07 -17.58 -11.46
N GLU A 125 -15.03 -17.35 -12.25
CA GLU A 125 -15.09 -17.54 -13.70
C GLU A 125 -15.44 -18.99 -14.08
N LYS A 126 -15.11 -19.95 -13.19
CA LYS A 126 -15.46 -21.37 -13.34
C LYS A 126 -16.84 -21.73 -12.78
N GLY A 127 -17.64 -20.74 -12.38
CA GLY A 127 -19.01 -20.90 -11.88
C GLY A 127 -19.12 -21.27 -10.41
N VAL A 128 -18.06 -21.10 -9.61
CA VAL A 128 -18.12 -21.31 -8.16
C VAL A 128 -18.70 -20.06 -7.50
N ASP A 129 -19.70 -20.23 -6.64
CA ASP A 129 -20.21 -19.16 -5.80
C ASP A 129 -19.18 -18.80 -4.72
N ILE A 130 -18.60 -17.61 -4.84
CA ILE A 130 -17.52 -17.10 -4.01
C ILE A 130 -17.82 -15.74 -3.37
N GLU A 131 -19.09 -15.32 -3.42
CA GLU A 131 -19.50 -13.94 -3.11
C GLU A 131 -19.02 -13.46 -1.73
N ILE A 132 -19.29 -14.24 -0.68
CA ILE A 132 -18.95 -13.84 0.68
C ILE A 132 -17.42 -13.85 0.90
N TYR A 133 -16.71 -14.73 0.17
CA TYR A 133 -15.27 -14.90 0.29
C TYR A 133 -14.51 -13.75 -0.35
N ILE A 134 -14.98 -13.21 -1.49
CA ILE A 134 -14.32 -12.09 -2.15
C ILE A 134 -14.46 -10.81 -1.34
N GLN A 135 -15.62 -10.60 -0.71
CA GLN A 135 -15.82 -9.51 0.25
C GLN A 135 -14.88 -9.67 1.45
N GLY A 136 -14.75 -10.88 2.00
CA GLY A 136 -13.80 -11.18 3.07
C GLY A 136 -12.34 -10.90 2.68
N ALA A 137 -11.92 -11.25 1.47
CA ALA A 137 -10.58 -10.99 0.97
C ALA A 137 -10.28 -9.49 0.85
N PHE A 138 -11.25 -8.70 0.41
CA PHE A 138 -11.16 -7.24 0.34
C PHE A 138 -11.09 -6.58 1.71
N VAL A 139 -11.94 -7.02 2.65
CA VAL A 139 -11.89 -6.55 4.04
C VAL A 139 -10.53 -6.87 4.66
N LEU A 140 -10.01 -8.09 4.45
CA LEU A 140 -8.68 -8.48 4.90
C LEU A 140 -7.59 -7.57 4.32
N ALA A 141 -7.64 -7.26 3.02
CA ALA A 141 -6.69 -6.36 2.38
C ALA A 141 -6.68 -4.96 3.02
N SER A 142 -7.85 -4.44 3.36
CA SER A 142 -8.00 -3.11 3.98
C SER A 142 -7.49 -3.08 5.42
N PHE A 143 -7.82 -4.08 6.23
CA PHE A 143 -7.24 -4.22 7.57
C PHE A 143 -5.71 -4.38 7.52
N SER A 144 -5.23 -5.15 6.55
CA SER A 144 -3.80 -5.35 6.33
C SER A 144 -3.10 -4.06 5.93
N MET A 145 -3.73 -3.25 5.06
CA MET A 145 -3.25 -1.92 4.71
C MET A 145 -3.22 -0.99 5.92
N SER A 146 -4.24 -1.00 6.78
CA SER A 146 -4.24 -0.21 8.01
C SER A 146 -3.09 -0.57 8.95
N GLY A 147 -2.73 -1.86 9.05
CA GLY A 147 -1.56 -2.30 9.82
C GLY A 147 -0.22 -2.01 9.14
N PHE A 148 -0.17 -2.04 7.81
CA PHE A 148 1.04 -1.78 7.02
C PHE A 148 1.38 -0.29 6.91
N SER A 149 0.35 0.56 6.79
CA SER A 149 0.52 2.01 6.68
C SER A 149 0.80 2.66 8.04
N SER A 150 1.34 3.88 8.01
CA SER A 150 1.52 4.70 9.20
C SER A 150 0.59 5.92 9.20
N PHE A 151 -0.53 5.89 8.46
CA PHE A 151 -1.49 7.02 8.36
C PHE A 151 -2.01 7.52 9.71
N TRP A 152 -1.95 6.65 10.71
CA TRP A 152 -2.52 6.87 12.03
C TRP A 152 -1.45 7.06 13.10
N CYS A 153 -0.17 6.88 12.79
CA CYS A 153 0.89 7.03 13.77
C CYS A 153 1.43 8.47 13.71
N ASP A 154 1.93 8.98 14.83
CA ASP A 154 2.69 10.25 14.83
C ASP A 154 4.09 10.04 14.22
N TYR A 155 4.63 8.83 14.43
CA TYR A 155 5.94 8.43 13.96
C TYR A 155 5.90 7.14 13.13
N TYR A 156 6.69 7.10 12.05
CA TYR A 156 6.72 5.99 11.10
C TYR A 156 8.07 5.28 11.07
N ILE A 157 8.04 4.02 10.64
CA ILE A 157 9.23 3.23 10.39
C ILE A 157 9.77 3.55 9.01
N GLN A 158 11.05 3.95 8.96
CA GLN A 158 11.80 4.09 7.72
C GLN A 158 12.95 3.09 7.67
N VAL A 159 12.98 2.29 6.59
CA VAL A 159 14.14 1.47 6.24
C VAL A 159 15.29 2.36 5.78
N PRO A 160 16.55 2.13 6.21
CA PRO A 160 17.70 2.89 5.76
C PRO A 160 17.78 2.95 4.24
N TYR A 161 18.10 4.12 3.69
CA TYR A 161 17.99 4.37 2.25
C TYR A 161 18.83 3.38 1.43
N ASP A 162 20.02 3.02 1.90
CA ASP A 162 20.91 2.00 1.32
C ASP A 162 20.36 0.56 1.31
N GLN A 163 19.39 0.27 2.18
CA GLN A 163 18.72 -1.03 2.27
C GLN A 163 17.38 -1.07 1.50
N MET A 164 16.89 0.07 1.00
CA MET A 164 15.64 0.12 0.23
C MET A 164 15.73 -0.73 -1.06
N PRO A 165 14.63 -1.43 -1.44
CA PRO A 165 14.67 -2.42 -2.53
C PRO A 165 15.09 -1.85 -3.89
N TYR A 166 14.68 -0.62 -4.18
CA TYR A 166 14.76 -0.02 -5.51
C TYR A 166 15.87 1.04 -5.65
N LYS A 167 16.69 1.26 -4.61
CA LYS A 167 17.79 2.25 -4.69
C LYS A 167 18.89 1.82 -5.66
N ARG A 168 19.13 0.51 -5.75
CA ARG A 168 20.08 -0.13 -6.68
C ARG A 168 19.48 -1.44 -7.15
N VAL A 169 20.06 -2.03 -8.20
CA VAL A 169 19.68 -3.38 -8.63
C VAL A 169 19.95 -4.34 -7.46
N ASN A 170 18.89 -4.89 -6.88
CA ASN A 170 18.97 -5.78 -5.74
C ASN A 170 18.62 -7.20 -6.19
N GLY A 171 19.47 -8.18 -5.84
CA GLY A 171 19.36 -9.55 -6.33
C GLY A 171 18.03 -10.21 -5.97
N TYR A 172 17.52 -9.96 -4.75
CA TYR A 172 16.24 -10.54 -4.34
C TYR A 172 15.06 -9.95 -5.13
N VAL A 173 15.11 -8.68 -5.53
CA VAL A 173 14.06 -8.05 -6.36
C VAL A 173 14.01 -8.73 -7.73
N VAL A 174 15.18 -9.02 -8.32
CA VAL A 174 15.28 -9.75 -9.59
C VAL A 174 14.70 -11.16 -9.46
N VAL A 175 15.06 -11.89 -8.39
CA VAL A 175 14.56 -13.25 -8.15
C VAL A 175 13.04 -13.26 -7.95
N ILE A 176 12.51 -12.37 -7.11
CA ILE A 176 11.06 -12.22 -6.90
C ILE A 176 10.36 -11.86 -8.22
N GLY A 177 10.98 -11.00 -9.04
CA GLY A 177 10.49 -10.64 -10.36
C GLY A 177 10.37 -11.83 -11.30
N ILE A 178 11.42 -12.66 -11.40
CA ILE A 178 11.40 -13.89 -12.22
C ILE A 178 10.27 -14.83 -11.77
N ILE A 179 10.12 -15.03 -10.45
CA ILE A 179 9.03 -15.85 -9.89
C ILE A 179 7.66 -15.29 -10.30
N HIS A 180 7.47 -13.98 -10.23
CA HIS A 180 6.20 -13.34 -10.61
C HIS A 180 5.91 -13.41 -12.11
N VAL A 181 6.92 -13.33 -12.97
CA VAL A 181 6.73 -13.54 -14.42
C VAL A 181 6.27 -14.96 -14.70
N LEU A 182 6.91 -15.97 -14.09
CA LEU A 182 6.51 -17.38 -14.24
C LEU A 182 5.10 -17.61 -13.71
N LEU A 183 4.77 -17.06 -12.54
CA LEU A 183 3.44 -17.15 -11.96
C LEU A 183 2.38 -16.49 -12.85
N THR A 184 2.71 -15.35 -13.46
CA THR A 184 1.83 -14.64 -14.40
C THR A 184 1.50 -15.52 -15.60
N VAL A 185 2.50 -16.14 -16.22
CA VAL A 185 2.29 -17.05 -17.36
C VAL A 185 1.35 -18.20 -16.98
N ILE A 186 1.52 -18.77 -15.78
CA ILE A 186 0.66 -19.86 -15.30
C ILE A 186 -0.77 -19.36 -15.06
N VAL A 187 -0.93 -18.29 -14.30
CA VAL A 187 -2.25 -17.76 -13.90
C VAL A 187 -3.09 -17.34 -15.11
N LEU A 188 -2.49 -16.67 -16.09
CA LEU A 188 -3.21 -16.19 -17.27
C LEU A 188 -3.70 -17.32 -18.18
N GLN A 189 -3.23 -18.57 -18.02
CA GLN A 189 -3.79 -19.73 -18.71
C GLN A 189 -5.14 -20.18 -18.13
N PHE A 190 -5.49 -19.76 -16.91
CA PHE A 190 -6.67 -20.23 -16.19
C PHE A 190 -7.82 -19.23 -16.14
N THR A 191 -7.67 -18.05 -16.76
CA THR A 191 -8.64 -16.96 -16.64
C THR A 191 -8.65 -16.08 -17.89
N THR A 192 -9.81 -15.53 -18.21
CA THR A 192 -9.97 -14.44 -19.19
C THR A 192 -10.01 -13.06 -18.54
N ARG A 193 -10.00 -12.99 -17.20
CA ARG A 193 -10.01 -11.76 -16.39
C ARG A 193 -8.61 -11.16 -16.26
N TYR A 194 -7.96 -10.92 -17.40
CA TYR A 194 -6.55 -10.51 -17.46
C TYR A 194 -6.27 -9.20 -16.73
N LEU A 195 -7.21 -8.25 -16.72
CA LEU A 195 -7.01 -6.94 -16.11
C LEU A 195 -6.98 -7.05 -14.58
N GLU A 196 -7.93 -7.79 -14.00
CA GLU A 196 -8.06 -7.98 -12.57
C GLU A 196 -6.95 -8.89 -12.04
N CYS A 197 -6.73 -10.03 -12.69
CA CYS A 197 -5.67 -10.96 -12.30
C CYS A 197 -4.27 -10.36 -12.54
N GLY A 198 -4.07 -9.66 -13.65
CA GLY A 198 -2.81 -8.98 -13.97
C GLY A 198 -2.48 -7.87 -12.97
N SER A 199 -3.47 -7.03 -12.60
CA SER A 199 -3.25 -5.98 -11.59
C SER A 199 -2.94 -6.55 -10.21
N LEU A 200 -3.59 -7.66 -9.81
CA LEU A 200 -3.26 -8.38 -8.57
C LEU A 200 -1.86 -9.00 -8.58
N LEU A 201 -1.41 -9.55 -9.71
CA LEU A 201 -0.05 -10.09 -9.86
C LEU A 201 1.02 -9.00 -9.82
N VAL A 202 0.74 -7.84 -10.41
CA VAL A 202 1.62 -6.66 -10.28
C VAL A 202 1.64 -6.19 -8.83
N ALA A 203 0.49 -6.12 -8.16
CA ALA A 203 0.44 -5.76 -6.74
C ALA A 203 1.22 -6.73 -5.86
N SER A 204 1.04 -8.04 -6.06
CA SER A 204 1.71 -9.07 -5.28
C SER A 204 3.23 -9.02 -5.44
N PHE A 205 3.75 -8.60 -6.61
CA PHE A 205 5.18 -8.39 -6.82
C PHE A 205 5.72 -7.32 -5.86
N PHE A 206 5.10 -6.14 -5.85
CA PHE A 206 5.53 -5.04 -4.97
C PHE A 206 5.37 -5.39 -3.50
N PHE A 207 4.26 -6.05 -3.13
CA PHE A 207 4.03 -6.54 -1.77
C PHE A 207 5.10 -7.55 -1.35
N SER A 208 5.49 -8.48 -2.23
CA SER A 208 6.53 -9.47 -1.95
C SER A 208 7.90 -8.82 -1.76
N VAL A 209 8.24 -7.81 -2.57
CA VAL A 209 9.52 -7.10 -2.48
C VAL A 209 9.62 -6.32 -1.17
N ASP A 210 8.61 -5.52 -0.83
CA ASP A 210 8.63 -4.74 0.41
C ASP A 210 8.54 -5.66 1.64
N LEU A 211 7.73 -6.73 1.58
CA LEU A 211 7.68 -7.75 2.62
C LEU A 211 9.06 -8.36 2.86
N TYR A 212 9.74 -8.82 1.81
CA TYR A 212 11.08 -9.38 1.92
C TYR A 212 12.03 -8.36 2.58
N CYS A 213 12.02 -7.12 2.09
CA CYS A 213 12.83 -6.04 2.64
C CYS A 213 12.62 -5.85 4.14
N ILE A 214 11.37 -5.75 4.59
CA ILE A 214 11.01 -5.55 6.01
C ILE A 214 11.43 -6.75 6.87
N PHE A 215 11.38 -7.96 6.32
CA PHE A 215 11.82 -9.17 7.03
C PHE A 215 13.33 -9.31 7.11
N THR A 216 14.06 -8.81 6.12
CA THR A 216 15.52 -8.94 6.06
C THR A 216 16.30 -7.75 6.58
N VAL A 217 15.64 -6.61 6.83
CA VAL A 217 16.29 -5.39 7.30
C VAL A 217 17.00 -5.64 8.64
N ASP A 218 18.23 -5.15 8.76
CA ASP A 218 19.04 -5.31 9.98
C ASP A 218 18.82 -4.16 10.96
N SER A 219 18.28 -3.03 10.50
CA SER A 219 18.00 -1.84 11.31
C SER A 219 16.94 -0.97 10.66
N TYR A 220 16.20 -0.21 11.46
CA TYR A 220 15.26 0.80 10.95
C TYR A 220 15.32 2.08 11.79
N MET A 221 14.72 3.15 11.28
CA MET A 221 14.60 4.43 11.98
C MET A 221 13.15 4.71 12.30
N ILE A 222 12.89 5.25 13.50
CA ILE A 222 11.60 5.85 13.85
C ILE A 222 11.70 7.34 13.59
N ARG A 223 10.78 7.89 12.79
CA ARG A 223 10.84 9.28 12.33
C ARG A 223 9.51 10.01 12.40
N GLU A 224 9.59 11.33 12.51
CA GLU A 224 8.44 12.24 12.41
C GLU A 224 7.85 12.29 11.02
N HIS A 225 6.52 12.38 10.95
CA HIS A 225 5.82 12.54 9.70
C HIS A 225 6.12 13.88 9.03
N VAL A 226 6.31 13.82 7.72
CA VAL A 226 6.53 15.00 6.89
C VAL A 226 5.42 15.06 5.85
N TYR A 227 4.75 16.22 5.75
CA TYR A 227 3.61 16.40 4.86
C TYR A 227 4.05 16.48 3.39
N HIS A 228 5.09 17.27 3.09
CA HIS A 228 5.55 17.48 1.73
C HIS A 228 6.93 16.87 1.48
N LYS A 229 7.18 16.46 0.23
CA LYS A 229 8.47 15.86 -0.15
C LYS A 229 9.67 16.76 0.10
N TRP A 230 9.53 18.08 -0.06
CA TRP A 230 10.65 19.03 0.10
C TRP A 230 11.02 19.28 1.56
N ASP A 231 10.10 19.01 2.49
CA ASP A 231 10.35 19.11 3.93
C ASP A 231 11.13 17.87 4.45
N ASN A 232 11.33 16.85 3.61
CA ASN A 232 11.99 15.60 3.98
C ASN A 232 13.52 15.76 3.90
N ASN A 233 14.12 16.24 4.98
CA ASN A 233 15.57 16.31 5.14
C ASN A 233 16.10 14.95 5.69
N PRO A 234 17.18 14.36 5.14
CA PRO A 234 17.66 13.04 5.57
C PRO A 234 18.04 12.93 7.05
N GLU A 235 18.50 14.02 7.68
CA GLU A 235 19.01 14.02 9.06
C GLU A 235 17.99 14.54 10.10
N GLU A 236 16.96 15.29 9.69
CA GLU A 236 15.99 15.90 10.61
C GLU A 236 14.82 14.96 10.91
N GLY A 237 14.26 15.04 12.13
CA GLY A 237 13.08 14.26 12.51
C GLY A 237 13.34 12.76 12.73
N ILE A 238 14.61 12.32 12.85
CA ILE A 238 14.94 11.00 13.37
C ILE A 238 14.83 11.03 14.90
N ILE A 239 14.02 10.15 15.46
CA ILE A 239 13.81 10.02 16.90
C ILE A 239 14.69 8.91 17.45
N GLU A 240 14.75 7.78 16.75
CA GLU A 240 15.44 6.59 17.20
C GLU A 240 16.00 5.77 16.04
N HIS A 241 17.17 5.17 16.26
CA HIS A 241 17.75 4.12 15.42
C HIS A 241 17.61 2.78 16.14
N VAL A 242 16.89 1.84 15.53
CA VAL A 242 16.67 0.50 16.08
C VAL A 242 17.46 -0.53 15.29
N VAL A 243 18.31 -1.30 15.96
CA VAL A 243 19.08 -2.41 15.38
C VAL A 243 18.40 -3.73 15.73
N LEU A 244 18.10 -4.55 14.73
CA LEU A 244 17.40 -5.83 14.86
C LEU A 244 18.34 -7.04 14.91
N LYS A 245 19.52 -6.95 14.29
CA LYS A 245 20.58 -7.96 14.37
C LYS A 245 21.88 -7.27 14.76
N GLU A 246 22.48 -7.69 15.87
CA GLU A 246 23.86 -7.33 16.17
C GLU A 246 24.74 -7.93 15.06
N LYS A 247 25.54 -7.10 14.40
CA LYS A 247 26.62 -7.64 13.56
C LYS A 247 27.54 -8.42 14.51
N PRO A 248 27.89 -9.67 14.20
CA PRO A 248 28.96 -10.33 14.95
C PRO A 248 30.20 -9.44 14.79
N ASP A 249 30.82 -9.05 15.91
CA ASP A 249 32.06 -8.31 15.91
C ASP A 249 33.06 -9.08 15.03
N THR A 250 33.35 -8.54 13.85
CA THR A 250 34.46 -9.02 13.04
C THR A 250 35.72 -8.66 13.81
N VAL A 251 36.18 -9.59 14.64
CA VAL A 251 37.55 -9.61 15.13
C VAL A 251 38.43 -9.77 13.89
N GLU A 252 38.98 -8.66 13.41
CA GLU A 252 40.06 -8.68 12.43
C GLU A 252 41.21 -9.51 13.02
N HIS A 253 41.53 -10.62 12.36
CA HIS A 253 42.74 -11.42 12.59
C HIS A 253 43.83 -11.01 11.62
#